data_AF-A0A7C6ZGA8-F1
#
_entry.id   AF-A0A7C6ZGA8-F1
#
_cell.length_a   1.000
_cell.length_b   1.000
_cell.length_c   1.000
_cell.angle_alpha   90.00
_cell.angle_beta   90.00
_cell.angle_gamma   90.00
#
_symmetry.space_group_name_H-M   'P 1'
#
loop_
_entity.id
_entity.type
_entity.pdbx_description
1 polymer ?
#
loop_
_entity_poly.entity_id
_entity_poly.type
_entity_poly.pdbx_seq_one_letter_code
_entity_poly.pdbx_strand_id
1 'polypeptide(L)'
;MSDLNRDLARRIIDTVGSSGYPPQYGAEHFTAGLDPYLSVIDEEYLSTFIRQGGSAFKMVVGTYGGGKTHFLYCVRDLAWDQRYAVSYVSLSSKECPFHRLDLVYQAIVRGILYPVPPEERYSGYEQGISSFIRSWFAEEQSKMEGRSFQGEDFCEGTLIDPASFRGIESISFKNAIRAAYTSLVEEREDDFESICQWLNGEGCDKSIAKRFRIMQRIDKTTAFSMIRSLVQWIREIGLCGLVVLLDEAEQRSSISTKDRAQHLSNLRELIDECGHTNFQGVLIFYAVPDDGFLEGRTQVYEALKQRVSTVFNELNPTGVRINLEELVKDPISFLVEVGEKLARVYEVAYDCTLDGGLREETIRTVAELAFEKRYSDIGYKRLFVKNLIKGFNKIRKSGASFSPEDLEVA
;
A
#
# COMPACT_ATOMS: atom_id res chain seq x y z
N MET A 1 12.65 0.89 15.64
CA MET A 1 11.35 0.53 16.23
C MET A 1 10.86 1.77 16.94
N SER A 2 9.80 2.40 16.44
CA SER A 2 9.18 3.55 17.11
C SER A 2 8.68 3.13 18.49
N ASP A 3 8.74 4.03 19.46
CA ASP A 3 8.22 3.77 20.80
C ASP A 3 6.70 3.57 20.74
N LEU A 4 6.23 2.40 21.15
CA LEU A 4 4.81 2.07 21.21
C LEU A 4 4.16 2.90 22.32
N ASN A 5 3.46 3.98 21.96
CA ASN A 5 2.62 4.74 22.89
C ASN A 5 1.31 3.98 23.19
N ARG A 6 0.77 4.16 24.40
CA ARG A 6 -0.51 3.64 24.88
C ARG A 6 -1.68 3.90 23.94
N ASP A 7 -1.78 5.09 23.35
CA ASP A 7 -2.90 5.43 22.45
C ASP A 7 -2.86 4.61 21.16
N LEU A 8 -1.67 4.43 20.60
CA LEU A 8 -1.45 3.56 19.45
C LEU A 8 -1.73 2.10 19.82
N ALA A 9 -1.21 1.64 20.96
CA ALA A 9 -1.45 0.29 21.45
C ALA A 9 -2.94 -0.01 21.61
N ARG A 10 -3.73 0.93 22.17
CA ARG A 10 -5.19 0.81 22.25
C ARG A 10 -5.84 0.71 20.88
N ARG A 11 -5.49 1.58 19.93
CA ARG A 11 -6.03 1.52 18.56
C ARG A 11 -5.73 0.18 17.90
N ILE A 12 -4.53 -0.37 18.08
CA ILE A 12 -4.15 -1.70 17.57
C ILE A 12 -5.08 -2.77 18.15
N ILE A 13 -5.19 -2.84 19.49
CA ILE A 13 -6.02 -3.84 20.15
C ILE A 13 -7.50 -3.71 19.79
N ASP A 14 -8.04 -2.49 19.72
CA ASP A 14 -9.46 -2.28 19.38
C ASP A 14 -9.75 -2.66 17.92
N THR A 15 -8.85 -2.33 16.99
CA THR A 15 -9.02 -2.66 15.57
C THR A 15 -8.93 -4.17 15.32
N VAL A 16 -7.88 -4.80 15.87
CA VAL A 16 -7.64 -6.23 15.73
C VAL A 16 -8.72 -7.03 16.46
N GLY A 17 -9.16 -6.60 17.65
CA GLY A 17 -10.14 -7.30 18.47
C GLY A 17 -11.56 -7.22 17.92
N SER A 18 -11.94 -6.09 17.32
CA SER A 18 -13.29 -5.91 16.74
C SER A 18 -13.45 -6.63 15.41
N SER A 19 -12.46 -6.47 14.52
CA SER A 19 -12.62 -6.81 13.10
C SER A 19 -11.68 -7.93 12.63
N GLY A 20 -10.59 -8.18 13.36
CA GLY A 20 -9.50 -9.05 12.92
C GLY A 20 -8.72 -8.51 11.72
N TYR A 21 -8.98 -7.28 11.27
CA TYR A 21 -8.15 -6.61 10.27
C TYR A 21 -6.89 -6.04 10.92
N PRO A 22 -5.76 -6.00 10.19
CA PRO A 22 -4.62 -5.25 10.64
C PRO A 22 -5.00 -3.76 10.70
N PRO A 23 -4.56 -3.03 11.73
CA PRO A 23 -4.71 -1.59 11.76
C PRO A 23 -3.93 -0.98 10.60
N GLN A 24 -4.41 0.16 10.10
CA GLN A 24 -3.67 0.92 9.08
C GLN A 24 -2.27 1.31 9.55
N TYR A 25 -2.03 1.38 10.86
CA TYR A 25 -0.77 1.80 11.47
C TYR A 25 -0.38 0.89 12.63
N GLY A 26 0.93 0.69 12.82
CA GLY A 26 1.45 -0.10 13.94
C GLY A 26 1.30 -1.62 13.76
N ALA A 27 1.01 -2.07 12.53
CA ALA A 27 0.99 -3.48 12.17
C ALA A 27 2.35 -4.17 12.47
N GLU A 28 3.45 -3.43 12.32
CA GLU A 28 4.82 -3.85 12.62
C GLU A 28 5.01 -4.40 14.05
N HIS A 29 4.26 -3.89 15.04
CA HIS A 29 4.44 -4.30 16.43
C HIS A 29 3.99 -5.75 16.71
N PHE A 30 3.21 -6.34 15.80
CA PHE A 30 2.78 -7.73 15.91
C PHE A 30 3.01 -8.56 14.63
N THR A 31 3.75 -8.02 13.67
CA THR A 31 4.20 -8.77 12.49
C THR A 31 5.14 -9.90 12.91
N ALA A 32 4.95 -11.09 12.36
CA ALA A 32 5.86 -12.22 12.49
C ALA A 32 6.01 -12.92 11.13
N GLY A 33 7.12 -13.62 10.92
CA GLY A 33 7.34 -14.54 9.80
C GLY A 33 7.42 -13.92 8.39
N LEU A 34 7.34 -12.59 8.25
CA LEU A 34 7.44 -11.90 6.96
C LEU A 34 8.86 -11.41 6.65
N ASP A 35 9.77 -11.44 7.63
CA ASP A 35 11.14 -10.94 7.51
C ASP A 35 11.91 -11.47 6.28
N PRO A 36 11.79 -12.76 5.88
CA PRO A 36 12.43 -13.28 4.66
C PRO A 36 12.02 -12.55 3.36
N TYR A 37 10.77 -12.07 3.28
CA TYR A 37 10.32 -11.31 2.12
C TYR A 37 10.59 -9.83 2.26
N LEU A 38 10.39 -9.28 3.45
CA LEU A 38 10.54 -7.85 3.72
C LEU A 38 12.01 -7.41 3.58
N SER A 39 12.97 -8.21 4.07
CA SER A 39 14.40 -7.94 3.91
C SER A 39 14.82 -7.89 2.44
N VAL A 40 14.43 -8.88 1.63
CA VAL A 40 14.73 -8.90 0.19
C VAL A 40 14.07 -7.71 -0.52
N ILE A 41 12.84 -7.34 -0.15
CA ILE A 41 12.17 -6.17 -0.74
C ILE A 41 12.92 -4.88 -0.38
N ASP A 42 13.41 -4.73 0.84
CA ASP A 42 14.17 -3.54 1.24
C ASP A 42 15.56 -3.49 0.57
N GLU A 43 16.33 -4.56 0.67
CA GLU A 43 17.74 -4.62 0.25
C GLU A 43 17.91 -4.71 -1.28
N GLU A 44 17.14 -5.56 -1.96
CA GLU A 44 17.31 -5.81 -3.40
C GLU A 44 16.43 -4.90 -4.27
N TYR A 45 15.34 -4.35 -3.72
CA TYR A 45 14.39 -3.53 -4.48
C TYR A 45 14.39 -2.06 -4.06
N LEU A 46 13.94 -1.75 -2.85
CA LEU A 46 13.69 -0.37 -2.42
C LEU A 46 14.99 0.43 -2.28
N SER A 47 16.02 -0.14 -1.65
CA SER A 47 17.29 0.55 -1.43
C SER A 47 18.18 0.62 -2.68
N THR A 48 18.00 -0.32 -3.64
CA THR A 48 18.89 -0.50 -4.81
C THR A 48 18.15 -0.45 -6.14
N PHE A 49 17.56 -1.55 -6.61
CA PHE A 49 17.11 -1.72 -8.00
C PHE A 49 16.11 -0.65 -8.45
N ILE A 50 15.04 -0.42 -7.67
CA ILE A 50 14.00 0.55 -8.02
C ILE A 50 14.53 1.98 -7.89
N ARG A 51 15.37 2.24 -6.88
CA ARG A 51 15.98 3.55 -6.64
C ARG A 51 16.80 4.00 -7.85
N GLN A 52 17.55 3.07 -8.43
CA GLN A 52 18.39 3.26 -9.61
C GLN A 52 17.60 3.36 -10.93
N GLY A 53 16.27 3.35 -10.88
CA GLY A 53 15.40 3.48 -12.06
C GLY A 53 14.90 2.14 -12.60
N GLY A 54 15.12 1.03 -11.90
CA GLY A 54 14.46 -0.23 -12.19
C GLY A 54 12.96 -0.18 -11.94
N SER A 55 12.25 -1.18 -12.46
CA SER A 55 10.82 -1.35 -12.25
C SER A 55 10.47 -2.81 -12.07
N ALA A 56 9.52 -3.11 -11.20
CA ALA A 56 9.14 -4.48 -10.93
C ALA A 56 7.67 -4.62 -10.55
N PHE A 57 7.16 -5.80 -10.87
CA PHE A 57 5.82 -6.25 -10.49
C PHE A 57 5.95 -7.50 -9.60
N LYS A 58 5.22 -7.52 -8.50
CA LYS A 58 5.13 -8.64 -7.56
C LYS A 58 3.66 -9.01 -7.34
N MET A 59 3.35 -10.29 -7.45
CA MET A 59 2.02 -10.83 -7.19
C MET A 59 2.00 -11.47 -5.81
N VAL A 60 1.15 -10.97 -4.91
CA VAL A 60 1.01 -11.47 -3.54
C VAL A 60 -0.17 -12.42 -3.48
N VAL A 61 0.09 -13.71 -3.29
CA VAL A 61 -0.93 -14.76 -3.23
C VAL A 61 -1.15 -15.18 -1.79
N GLY A 62 -2.41 -15.23 -1.37
CA GLY A 62 -2.79 -15.81 -0.08
C GLY A 62 -4.30 -15.81 0.11
N THR A 63 -4.80 -16.78 0.87
CA THR A 63 -6.24 -16.92 1.15
C THR A 63 -6.86 -15.71 1.85
N TYR A 64 -8.20 -15.67 1.92
CA TYR A 64 -8.91 -14.62 2.66
C TYR A 64 -8.55 -14.68 4.15
N GLY A 65 -8.11 -13.55 4.72
CA GLY A 65 -7.55 -13.52 6.07
C GLY A 65 -6.12 -14.09 6.19
N GLY A 66 -5.45 -14.42 5.07
CA GLY A 66 -4.08 -14.95 5.05
C GLY A 66 -2.97 -13.93 5.35
N GLY A 67 -3.32 -12.65 5.54
CA GLY A 67 -2.38 -11.58 5.88
C GLY A 67 -1.94 -10.69 4.73
N LYS A 68 -2.65 -10.69 3.58
CA LYS A 68 -2.30 -9.87 2.40
C LYS A 68 -2.24 -8.37 2.70
N THR A 69 -3.34 -7.81 3.22
CA THR A 69 -3.39 -6.40 3.63
C THR A 69 -2.30 -6.05 4.65
N HIS A 70 -2.02 -6.97 5.59
CA HIS A 70 -0.96 -6.80 6.59
C HIS A 70 0.42 -6.73 5.94
N PHE A 71 0.71 -7.64 4.99
CA PHE A 71 1.94 -7.64 4.22
C PHE A 71 2.10 -6.34 3.40
N LEU A 72 1.03 -5.88 2.74
CA LEU A 72 1.07 -4.62 1.98
C LEU A 72 1.37 -3.41 2.88
N TYR A 73 0.81 -3.35 4.10
CA TYR A 73 1.16 -2.30 5.06
C TYR A 73 2.62 -2.35 5.50
N CYS A 74 3.18 -3.54 5.72
CA CYS A 74 4.61 -3.66 6.02
C CYS A 74 5.48 -3.14 4.88
N VAL A 75 5.13 -3.46 3.62
CA VAL A 75 5.84 -2.96 2.44
C VAL A 75 5.72 -1.44 2.30
N ARG A 76 4.55 -0.86 2.58
CA ARG A 76 4.35 0.60 2.61
C ARG A 76 5.29 1.26 3.61
N ASP A 77 5.39 0.70 4.81
CA ASP A 77 6.20 1.30 5.89
C ASP A 77 7.70 1.29 5.50
N LEU A 78 8.20 0.19 4.92
CA LEU A 78 9.55 0.13 4.34
C LEU A 78 9.76 1.13 3.21
N ALA A 79 8.78 1.28 2.32
CA ALA A 79 8.85 2.22 1.21
C ALA A 79 8.98 3.67 1.70
N TRP A 80 8.26 4.05 2.75
CA TRP A 80 8.41 5.37 3.38
C TRP A 80 9.78 5.56 4.02
N ASP A 81 10.32 4.56 4.70
CA ASP A 81 11.68 4.61 5.27
C ASP A 81 12.73 4.88 4.18
N GLN A 82 12.49 4.39 2.97
CA GLN A 82 13.35 4.60 1.81
C GLN A 82 12.96 5.83 0.96
N ARG A 83 12.09 6.72 1.44
CA ARG A 83 11.62 7.95 0.75
C ARG A 83 10.91 7.69 -0.59
N TYR A 84 10.07 6.66 -0.66
CA TYR A 84 9.14 6.45 -1.78
C TYR A 84 7.78 7.07 -1.52
N ALA A 85 7.16 7.59 -2.58
CA ALA A 85 5.72 7.79 -2.59
C ALA A 85 5.03 6.43 -2.55
N VAL A 86 3.91 6.32 -1.83
CA VAL A 86 3.14 5.08 -1.79
C VAL A 86 1.69 5.36 -2.16
N SER A 87 1.11 4.49 -2.99
CA SER A 87 -0.31 4.52 -3.31
C SER A 87 -0.96 3.21 -2.91
N TYR A 88 -1.89 3.24 -1.96
CA TYR A 88 -2.70 2.08 -1.59
C TYR A 88 -4.05 2.13 -2.32
N VAL A 89 -4.37 1.10 -3.09
CA VAL A 89 -5.59 1.01 -3.90
C VAL A 89 -6.35 -0.26 -3.54
N SER A 90 -7.55 -0.07 -3.00
CA SER A 90 -8.51 -1.18 -2.84
C SER A 90 -9.21 -1.42 -4.16
N LEU A 91 -8.95 -2.57 -4.79
CA LEU A 91 -9.61 -2.95 -6.03
C LEU A 91 -10.98 -3.57 -5.70
N SER A 92 -12.05 -2.82 -5.99
CA SER A 92 -13.41 -3.34 -5.95
C SER A 92 -13.99 -3.40 -7.36
N SER A 93 -14.83 -4.40 -7.62
CA SER A 93 -15.48 -4.58 -8.93
C SER A 93 -16.39 -3.41 -9.33
N LYS A 94 -16.83 -2.61 -8.35
CA LYS A 94 -17.75 -1.48 -8.53
C LYS A 94 -17.04 -0.14 -8.64
N GLU A 95 -16.00 0.11 -7.86
CA GLU A 95 -15.37 1.44 -7.76
C GLU A 95 -14.08 1.54 -8.57
N CYS A 96 -13.25 0.49 -8.55
CA CYS A 96 -11.98 0.46 -9.27
C CYS A 96 -11.78 -0.88 -10.01
N PRO A 97 -12.61 -1.18 -11.02
CA PRO A 97 -12.41 -2.38 -11.80
C PRO A 97 -11.15 -2.28 -12.67
N PHE A 98 -10.24 -3.24 -12.53
CA PHE A 98 -8.95 -3.22 -13.23
C PHE A 98 -9.06 -3.25 -14.78
N HIS A 99 -10.22 -3.62 -15.34
CA HIS A 99 -10.49 -3.51 -16.79
C HIS A 99 -10.68 -2.05 -17.29
N ARG A 100 -10.76 -1.08 -16.36
CA ARG A 100 -10.86 0.37 -16.61
C ARG A 100 -9.57 1.06 -16.15
N LEU A 101 -8.54 1.09 -17.01
CA LEU A 101 -7.25 1.71 -16.68
C LEU A 101 -7.36 3.19 -16.29
N ASP A 102 -8.35 3.89 -16.84
CA ASP A 102 -8.71 5.25 -16.44
C ASP A 102 -9.02 5.33 -14.94
N LEU A 103 -9.87 4.43 -14.43
CA LEU A 103 -10.22 4.38 -13.00
C LEU A 103 -9.07 3.89 -12.13
N VAL A 104 -8.21 3.00 -12.64
CA VAL A 104 -7.00 2.57 -11.93
C VAL A 104 -6.06 3.75 -11.72
N TYR A 105 -5.83 4.58 -12.75
CA TYR A 105 -5.06 5.82 -12.58
C TYR A 105 -5.70 6.74 -11.55
N GLN A 106 -7.01 6.99 -11.62
CA GLN A 106 -7.71 7.82 -10.63
C GLN A 106 -7.53 7.28 -9.21
N ALA A 107 -7.63 5.96 -9.03
CA ALA A 107 -7.46 5.32 -7.74
C ALA A 107 -6.02 5.43 -7.21
N ILE A 108 -5.01 5.32 -8.10
CA ILE A 108 -3.61 5.55 -7.73
C ILE A 108 -3.41 6.99 -7.26
N VAL A 109 -3.91 7.96 -8.02
CA VAL A 109 -3.73 9.39 -7.71
C VAL A 109 -4.51 9.80 -6.45
N ARG A 110 -5.67 9.19 -6.19
CA ARG A 110 -6.43 9.39 -4.95
C ARG A 110 -5.78 8.74 -3.73
N GLY A 111 -5.15 7.58 -3.91
CA GLY A 111 -4.49 6.83 -2.84
C GLY A 111 -3.04 7.22 -2.57
N ILE A 112 -2.48 8.15 -3.36
CA ILE A 112 -1.06 8.54 -3.26
C ILE A 112 -0.78 9.30 -1.96
N LEU A 113 0.37 9.00 -1.38
CA LEU A 113 0.88 9.58 -0.16
C LEU A 113 2.33 9.99 -0.30
N TYR A 114 2.62 11.18 0.20
CA TYR A 114 3.98 11.65 0.38
C TYR A 114 4.67 10.80 1.48
N PRO A 115 5.99 10.56 1.42
CA PRO A 115 6.68 9.78 2.45
C PRO A 115 6.38 10.29 3.86
N VAL A 116 5.82 9.42 4.70
CA VAL A 116 5.42 9.77 6.06
C VAL A 116 6.51 9.35 7.05
N PRO A 117 7.10 10.29 7.81
CA PRO A 117 8.12 9.95 8.79
C PRO A 117 7.52 9.09 9.92
N PRO A 118 8.31 8.21 10.56
CA PRO A 118 7.82 7.30 11.60
C PRO A 118 7.00 7.95 12.71
N GLU A 119 7.33 9.19 13.08
CA GLU A 119 6.67 9.96 14.16
C GLU A 119 5.24 10.38 13.79
N GLU A 120 4.97 10.62 12.50
CA GLU A 120 3.69 11.13 11.99
C GLU A 120 2.79 10.01 11.43
N ARG A 121 3.28 8.77 11.36
CA ARG A 121 2.47 7.63 10.86
C ARG A 121 1.16 7.45 11.61
N TYR A 122 1.07 7.95 12.84
CA TYR A 122 -0.06 7.72 13.75
C TYR A 122 -0.97 8.94 13.93
N SER A 123 -0.58 10.12 13.43
CA SER A 123 -1.38 11.36 13.51
C SER A 123 -2.49 11.44 12.46
N GLY A 124 -2.54 10.47 11.55
CA GLY A 124 -3.39 10.54 10.37
C GLY A 124 -2.77 11.48 9.33
N TYR A 125 -2.91 11.12 8.06
CA TYR A 125 -2.42 11.91 6.95
C TYR A 125 -3.49 11.96 5.86
N GLU A 126 -3.51 13.03 5.09
CA GLU A 126 -4.43 13.19 3.97
C GLU A 126 -3.86 12.50 2.73
N GLN A 127 -4.67 11.67 2.09
CA GLN A 127 -4.35 11.00 0.82
C GLN A 127 -4.72 11.89 -0.37
N GLY A 128 -4.06 11.66 -1.49
CA GLY A 128 -4.43 12.25 -2.77
C GLY A 128 -3.45 13.30 -3.27
N ILE A 129 -3.57 13.62 -4.55
CA ILE A 129 -2.60 14.49 -5.24
C ILE A 129 -2.52 15.91 -4.68
N SER A 130 -3.64 16.48 -4.22
CA SER A 130 -3.66 17.81 -3.62
C SER A 130 -2.81 17.85 -2.35
N SER A 131 -3.05 16.92 -1.42
CA SER A 131 -2.26 16.76 -0.19
C SER A 131 -0.80 16.46 -0.51
N PHE A 132 -0.55 15.55 -1.46
CA PHE A 132 0.82 15.20 -1.88
C PHE A 132 1.62 16.42 -2.37
N ILE A 133 1.02 17.24 -3.24
CA ILE A 133 1.67 18.45 -3.75
C ILE A 133 1.93 19.45 -2.62
N ARG A 134 0.97 19.64 -1.71
CA ARG A 134 1.12 20.54 -0.55
C ARG A 134 2.22 20.08 0.41
N SER A 135 2.27 18.79 0.73
CA SER A 135 3.30 18.22 1.61
C SER A 135 4.71 18.41 1.04
N TRP A 136 4.88 18.14 -0.26
CA TRP A 136 6.16 18.41 -0.91
C TRP A 136 6.49 19.90 -0.91
N PHE A 137 5.53 20.76 -1.26
CA PHE A 137 5.72 22.21 -1.31
C PHE A 137 6.10 22.79 0.05
N ALA A 138 5.46 22.33 1.13
CA ALA A 138 5.79 22.71 2.51
C ALA A 138 7.19 22.24 2.93
N GLU A 139 7.59 21.02 2.55
CA GLU A 139 8.95 20.51 2.80
C GLU A 139 10.00 21.39 2.09
N GLU A 140 9.75 21.77 0.84
CA GLU A 140 10.65 22.64 0.08
C GLU A 140 10.70 24.08 0.61
N GLN A 141 9.57 24.66 1.01
CA GLN A 141 9.54 25.97 1.69
C GLN A 141 10.39 25.97 2.96
N SER A 142 10.23 24.94 3.80
CA SER A 142 10.98 24.80 5.06
C SER A 142 12.50 24.70 4.83
N LYS A 143 12.94 24.03 3.75
CA LYS A 143 14.35 23.95 3.36
C LYS A 143 14.92 25.31 2.92
N MET A 144 14.09 26.15 2.31
CA MET A 144 14.48 27.46 1.81
C MET A 144 14.52 28.51 2.91
N GLU A 145 13.58 28.50 3.86
CA GLU A 145 13.59 29.41 5.02
C GLU A 145 14.85 29.25 5.90
N GLY A 146 15.40 28.03 5.96
CA GLY A 146 16.68 27.75 6.63
C GLY A 146 17.92 28.28 5.88
N ARG A 147 17.78 28.76 4.63
CA ARG A 147 18.84 29.37 3.84
C ARG A 147 18.53 30.87 3.72
N SER A 148 19.43 31.74 4.17
CA SER A 148 19.25 33.19 4.09
C SER A 148 19.24 33.68 2.63
N PHE A 149 18.11 33.58 1.94
CA PHE A 149 17.87 34.15 0.63
C PHE A 149 16.75 35.19 0.71
N GLN A 150 16.97 36.33 0.03
CA GLN A 150 15.99 37.40 -0.07
C GLN A 150 14.88 36.99 -1.05
N GLY A 151 13.63 37.37 -0.75
CA GLY A 151 12.39 36.77 -1.25
C GLY A 151 12.06 36.88 -2.75
N GLU A 152 13.03 37.19 -3.61
CA GLU A 152 12.86 37.16 -5.07
C GLU A 152 13.39 35.87 -5.72
N ASP A 153 14.24 35.09 -5.04
CA ASP A 153 14.84 33.85 -5.58
C ASP A 153 13.92 32.62 -5.53
N PHE A 154 12.73 32.72 -4.91
CA PHE A 154 11.78 31.60 -4.78
C PHE A 154 11.28 31.08 -6.15
N CYS A 155 11.15 31.99 -7.13
CA CYS A 155 10.56 31.69 -8.44
C CYS A 155 11.59 31.30 -9.51
N GLU A 156 12.82 31.85 -9.46
CA GLU A 156 13.80 31.70 -10.55
C GLU A 156 14.82 30.57 -10.32
N GLY A 157 15.08 30.17 -9.07
CA GLY A 157 16.23 29.31 -8.77
C GLY A 157 16.02 27.79 -8.94
N THR A 158 14.82 27.23 -8.70
CA THR A 158 14.69 25.76 -8.62
C THR A 158 13.27 25.19 -8.83
N LEU A 159 12.21 25.83 -8.31
CA LEU A 159 10.87 25.22 -8.21
C LEU A 159 10.01 25.36 -9.47
N ILE A 160 10.21 26.41 -10.27
CA ILE A 160 9.37 26.75 -11.45
C ILE A 160 10.22 26.85 -12.72
N ASP A 161 11.48 26.37 -12.71
CA ASP A 161 12.30 26.43 -13.93
C ASP A 161 11.68 25.53 -15.04
N PRO A 162 11.36 26.11 -16.22
CA PRO A 162 10.96 25.37 -17.41
C PRO A 162 11.90 24.21 -17.80
N ALA A 163 13.14 24.22 -17.32
CA ALA A 163 14.14 23.18 -17.53
C ALA A 163 14.18 22.08 -16.45
N SER A 164 13.50 22.20 -15.30
CA SER A 164 13.59 21.22 -14.21
C SER A 164 12.92 19.88 -14.51
N PHE A 165 11.86 19.84 -15.31
CA PHE A 165 11.11 18.60 -15.60
C PHE A 165 11.38 18.13 -17.04
N ARG A 166 12.48 17.42 -17.28
CA ARG A 166 12.85 16.97 -18.65
C ARG A 166 12.35 15.57 -18.96
N GLY A 167 12.05 14.75 -17.95
CA GLY A 167 11.66 13.35 -18.12
C GLY A 167 10.16 13.07 -18.29
N ILE A 168 9.26 14.05 -18.10
CA ILE A 168 7.80 13.81 -18.07
C ILE A 168 7.24 13.60 -19.49
N GLU A 169 6.62 12.45 -19.74
CA GLU A 169 6.05 12.05 -21.03
C GLU A 169 4.88 12.94 -21.47
N SER A 170 3.90 13.19 -20.60
CA SER A 170 2.76 14.05 -20.91
C SER A 170 3.09 15.53 -20.71
N ILE A 171 3.02 16.29 -21.80
CA ILE A 171 3.13 17.76 -21.76
C ILE A 171 1.99 18.37 -20.93
N SER A 172 0.77 17.81 -21.00
CA SER A 172 -0.36 18.29 -20.19
C SER A 172 -0.11 18.03 -18.70
N PHE A 173 0.39 16.85 -18.33
CA PHE A 173 0.74 16.55 -16.94
C PHE A 173 1.81 17.50 -16.40
N LYS A 174 2.86 17.72 -17.18
CA LYS A 174 3.93 18.69 -16.86
C LYS A 174 3.40 20.11 -16.67
N ASN A 175 2.49 20.56 -17.55
CA ASN A 175 1.87 21.89 -17.42
C ASN A 175 0.97 21.98 -16.18
N ALA A 176 0.23 20.90 -15.86
CA ALA A 176 -0.62 20.83 -14.68
C ALA A 176 0.20 21.00 -13.40
N ILE A 177 1.28 20.23 -13.23
CA ILE A 177 2.17 20.33 -12.07
C ILE A 177 2.75 21.74 -11.92
N ARG A 178 3.23 22.33 -13.02
CA ARG A 178 3.73 23.72 -13.02
C ARG A 178 2.67 24.71 -12.58
N ALA A 179 1.50 24.62 -13.18
CA ALA A 179 0.39 25.49 -12.84
C ALA A 179 -0.04 25.30 -11.37
N ALA A 180 -0.03 24.07 -10.85
CA ALA A 180 -0.34 23.79 -9.45
C ALA A 180 0.67 24.48 -8.51
N TYR A 181 1.96 24.38 -8.79
CA TYR A 181 2.98 25.09 -8.01
C TYR A 181 2.83 26.60 -8.11
N THR A 182 2.68 27.14 -9.32
CA THR A 182 2.46 28.59 -9.51
C THR A 182 1.23 29.07 -8.75
N SER A 183 0.13 28.31 -8.77
CA SER A 183 -1.08 28.65 -8.01
C SER A 183 -0.85 28.64 -6.51
N LEU A 184 -0.04 27.73 -5.97
CA LEU A 184 0.33 27.74 -4.55
C LEU A 184 1.20 28.95 -4.18
N VAL A 185 2.15 29.33 -5.05
CA VAL A 185 3.01 30.51 -4.84
C VAL A 185 2.19 31.81 -4.88
N GLU A 186 1.26 31.91 -5.82
CA GLU A 186 0.42 33.09 -6.02
C GLU A 186 -0.83 33.08 -5.13
N GLU A 187 -0.95 32.12 -4.20
CA GLU A 187 -2.09 31.94 -3.29
C GLU A 187 -3.47 31.85 -4.01
N ARG A 188 -3.47 31.30 -5.24
CA ARG A 188 -4.68 31.08 -6.05
C ARG A 188 -5.26 29.70 -5.82
N GLU A 189 -5.95 29.55 -4.69
CA GLU A 189 -6.48 28.26 -4.25
C GLU A 189 -7.49 27.63 -5.23
N ASP A 190 -8.40 28.42 -5.80
CA ASP A 190 -9.39 27.94 -6.77
C ASP A 190 -8.74 27.34 -8.03
N ASP A 191 -7.65 27.97 -8.47
CA ASP A 191 -6.87 27.51 -9.62
C ASP A 191 -6.16 26.19 -9.28
N PHE A 192 -5.56 26.10 -8.09
CA PHE A 192 -4.90 24.89 -7.60
C PHE A 192 -5.86 23.69 -7.52
N GLU A 193 -7.02 23.87 -6.90
CA GLU A 193 -8.01 22.79 -6.76
C GLU A 193 -8.55 22.35 -8.13
N SER A 194 -8.79 23.29 -9.05
CA SER A 194 -9.23 22.97 -10.41
C SER A 194 -8.19 22.18 -11.21
N ILE A 195 -6.90 22.43 -10.98
CA ILE A 195 -5.81 21.67 -11.60
C ILE A 195 -5.70 20.28 -10.96
N CYS A 196 -5.81 20.19 -9.64
CA CYS A 196 -5.81 18.91 -8.92
C CYS A 196 -6.99 18.02 -9.31
N GLN A 197 -8.16 18.60 -9.58
CA GLN A 197 -9.32 17.90 -10.12
C GLN A 197 -8.99 17.25 -11.48
N TRP A 198 -8.27 17.96 -12.35
CA TRP A 198 -7.81 17.39 -13.62
C TRP A 198 -6.78 16.27 -13.40
N LEU A 199 -5.81 16.47 -12.51
CA LEU A 199 -4.80 15.46 -12.16
C LEU A 199 -5.44 14.18 -11.59
N ASN A 200 -6.51 14.32 -10.79
CA ASN A 200 -7.34 13.23 -10.29
C ASN A 200 -8.13 12.51 -11.39
N GLY A 201 -8.13 13.00 -12.63
CA GLY A 201 -8.85 12.42 -13.76
C GLY A 201 -10.36 12.65 -13.74
N GLU A 202 -10.86 13.58 -12.92
CA GLU A 202 -12.30 13.90 -12.81
C GLU A 202 -12.79 14.83 -13.93
N GLY A 203 -11.86 15.35 -14.74
CA GLY A 203 -12.11 16.33 -15.78
C GLY A 203 -11.80 17.74 -15.31
N CYS A 204 -11.96 18.71 -16.22
CA CYS A 204 -11.68 20.11 -15.95
C CYS A 204 -12.56 20.99 -16.85
N ASP A 205 -12.89 22.19 -16.39
CA ASP A 205 -13.56 23.20 -17.21
C ASP A 205 -12.69 23.53 -18.45
N LYS A 206 -13.32 23.69 -19.61
CA LYS A 206 -12.63 23.99 -20.88
C LYS A 206 -11.82 25.29 -20.82
N SER A 207 -12.30 26.29 -20.08
CA SER A 207 -11.63 27.58 -19.89
C SER A 207 -10.33 27.43 -19.11
N ILE A 208 -10.39 26.73 -17.96
CA ILE A 208 -9.25 26.40 -17.11
C ILE A 208 -8.25 25.54 -17.87
N ALA A 209 -8.76 24.51 -18.55
CA ALA A 209 -7.92 23.57 -19.27
C ALA A 209 -7.18 24.24 -20.44
N LYS A 210 -7.79 25.23 -21.11
CA LYS A 210 -7.13 26.05 -22.13
C LYS A 210 -6.13 27.02 -21.51
N ARG A 211 -6.47 27.68 -20.39
CA ARG A 211 -5.59 28.62 -19.67
C ARG A 211 -4.28 27.94 -19.26
N PHE A 212 -4.37 26.74 -18.69
CA PHE A 212 -3.21 25.97 -18.20
C PHE A 212 -2.64 24.97 -19.21
N ARG A 213 -3.18 24.91 -20.44
CA ARG A 213 -2.72 24.00 -21.51
C ARG A 213 -2.75 22.52 -21.10
N ILE A 214 -3.80 22.11 -20.39
CA ILE A 214 -4.06 20.74 -19.91
C ILE A 214 -5.17 20.09 -20.73
N MET A 215 -4.94 19.96 -22.04
CA MET A 215 -5.97 19.53 -23.00
C MET A 215 -6.05 18.02 -23.21
N GLN A 216 -5.03 17.27 -22.78
CA GLN A 216 -5.06 15.82 -22.87
C GLN A 216 -6.15 15.26 -21.95
N ARG A 217 -6.99 14.39 -22.50
CA ARG A 217 -8.01 13.69 -21.73
C ARG A 217 -7.39 12.46 -21.06
N ILE A 218 -7.77 12.20 -19.81
CA ILE A 218 -7.38 10.98 -19.09
C ILE A 218 -8.44 9.92 -19.36
N ASP A 219 -8.05 8.90 -20.12
CA ASP A 219 -8.89 7.78 -20.50
C ASP A 219 -8.07 6.48 -20.55
N LYS A 220 -8.70 5.38 -20.96
CA LYS A 220 -8.05 4.07 -21.01
C LYS A 220 -6.79 4.03 -21.88
N THR A 221 -6.71 4.86 -22.92
CA THR A 221 -5.59 4.86 -23.87
C THR A 221 -4.41 5.69 -23.38
N THR A 222 -4.68 6.65 -22.48
CA THR A 222 -3.68 7.58 -21.94
C THR A 222 -3.31 7.27 -20.49
N ALA A 223 -4.05 6.40 -19.80
CA ALA A 223 -3.83 6.05 -18.40
C ALA A 223 -2.38 5.62 -18.10
N PHE A 224 -1.77 4.73 -18.90
CA PHE A 224 -0.37 4.34 -18.71
C PHE A 224 0.59 5.52 -18.88
N SER A 225 0.38 6.36 -19.90
CA SER A 225 1.16 7.59 -20.11
C SER A 225 1.06 8.54 -18.91
N MET A 226 -0.12 8.62 -18.28
CA MET A 226 -0.33 9.42 -17.08
C MET A 226 0.33 8.81 -15.83
N ILE A 227 0.27 7.48 -15.65
CA ILE A 227 1.00 6.81 -14.57
C ILE A 227 2.51 7.01 -14.73
N ARG A 228 3.05 6.86 -15.95
CA ARG A 228 4.47 7.12 -16.24
C ARG A 228 4.84 8.58 -15.94
N SER A 229 4.01 9.53 -16.36
CA SER A 229 4.20 10.96 -16.09
C SER A 229 4.21 11.28 -14.59
N LEU A 230 3.31 10.64 -13.81
CA LEU A 230 3.27 10.76 -12.35
C LEU A 230 4.57 10.26 -11.72
N VAL A 231 5.05 9.09 -12.12
CA VAL A 231 6.27 8.48 -11.56
C VAL A 231 7.51 9.30 -11.92
N GLN A 232 7.60 9.75 -13.18
CA GLN A 232 8.67 10.63 -13.64
C GLN A 232 8.70 11.90 -12.82
N TRP A 233 7.55 12.53 -12.58
CA TRP A 233 7.45 13.70 -11.71
C TRP A 233 7.88 13.41 -10.27
N ILE A 234 7.41 12.31 -9.67
CA ILE A 234 7.79 11.88 -8.30
C ILE A 234 9.32 11.77 -8.16
N ARG A 235 10.01 11.27 -9.19
CA ARG A 235 11.47 11.20 -9.19
C ARG A 235 12.14 12.56 -9.36
N GLU A 236 11.62 13.40 -10.25
CA GLU A 236 12.13 14.76 -10.48
C GLU A 236 12.02 15.65 -9.22
N ILE A 237 11.02 15.42 -8.37
CA ILE A 237 10.88 16.13 -7.08
C ILE A 237 11.77 15.56 -5.95
N GLY A 238 12.65 14.60 -6.28
CA GLY A 238 13.66 14.06 -5.36
C GLY A 238 13.24 12.85 -4.54
N LEU A 239 12.10 12.22 -4.83
CA LEU A 239 11.73 10.93 -4.21
C LEU A 239 12.33 9.75 -4.98
N CYS A 240 12.46 8.61 -4.31
CA CYS A 240 13.09 7.43 -4.91
C CYS A 240 12.22 6.78 -6.01
N GLY A 241 10.90 6.98 -5.96
CA GLY A 241 9.95 6.40 -6.91
C GLY A 241 8.54 6.26 -6.30
N LEU A 242 7.73 5.40 -6.93
CA LEU A 242 6.36 5.11 -6.51
C LEU A 242 6.19 3.60 -6.21
N VAL A 243 5.68 3.29 -5.02
CA VAL A 243 5.20 1.95 -4.68
C VAL A 243 3.67 1.92 -4.81
N VAL A 244 3.13 1.03 -5.63
CA VAL A 244 1.68 0.87 -5.81
C VAL A 244 1.24 -0.45 -5.19
N LEU A 245 0.32 -0.39 -4.23
CA LEU A 245 -0.21 -1.52 -3.49
C LEU A 245 -1.66 -1.74 -3.90
N LEU A 246 -1.89 -2.73 -4.74
CA LEU A 246 -3.21 -3.09 -5.25
C LEU A 246 -3.77 -4.26 -4.42
N ASP A 247 -4.79 -4.01 -3.60
CA ASP A 247 -5.42 -5.03 -2.76
C ASP A 247 -6.79 -5.44 -3.33
N GLU A 248 -6.87 -6.64 -3.91
CA GLU A 248 -8.14 -7.23 -4.35
C GLU A 248 -8.84 -7.88 -3.15
N ALA A 249 -9.43 -7.02 -2.31
CA ALA A 249 -10.01 -7.40 -1.02
C ALA A 249 -11.35 -8.16 -1.13
N GLU A 250 -12.03 -8.12 -2.30
CA GLU A 250 -13.36 -8.70 -2.47
C GLU A 250 -13.37 -9.93 -3.40
N GLN A 251 -13.85 -11.04 -2.85
CA GLN A 251 -14.03 -12.29 -3.56
C GLN A 251 -15.14 -12.16 -4.62
N ARG A 252 -14.76 -12.37 -5.89
CA ARG A 252 -15.58 -12.74 -7.06
C ARG A 252 -17.09 -12.38 -6.97
N SER A 253 -17.44 -11.16 -7.31
CA SER A 253 -18.81 -10.82 -7.75
C SER A 253 -18.85 -10.53 -9.25
N SER A 254 -19.46 -11.44 -10.01
CA SER A 254 -20.11 -11.23 -11.33
C SER A 254 -19.37 -10.37 -12.38
N ILE A 255 -18.07 -10.54 -12.57
CA ILE A 255 -17.38 -9.94 -13.72
C ILE A 255 -17.72 -10.74 -14.99
N SER A 256 -18.12 -10.07 -16.06
CA SER A 256 -18.42 -10.72 -17.33
C SER A 256 -17.16 -11.39 -17.92
N THR A 257 -17.32 -12.44 -18.74
CA THR A 257 -16.17 -13.10 -19.40
C THR A 257 -15.32 -12.11 -20.20
N LYS A 258 -15.96 -11.10 -20.81
CA LYS A 258 -15.29 -10.03 -21.56
C LYS A 258 -14.46 -9.14 -20.65
N ASP A 259 -15.03 -8.68 -19.54
CA ASP A 259 -14.34 -7.79 -18.61
C ASP A 259 -13.20 -8.51 -17.88
N ARG A 260 -13.35 -9.81 -17.61
CA ARG A 260 -12.26 -10.64 -17.08
C ARG A 260 -11.12 -10.77 -18.09
N ALA A 261 -11.41 -11.00 -19.37
CA ALA A 261 -10.38 -11.03 -20.41
C ALA A 261 -9.65 -9.67 -20.52
N GLN A 262 -10.39 -8.56 -20.44
CA GLN A 262 -9.79 -7.23 -20.45
C GLN A 262 -8.95 -6.94 -19.21
N HIS A 263 -9.41 -7.35 -18.01
CA HIS A 263 -8.64 -7.26 -16.77
C HIS A 263 -7.28 -7.95 -16.96
N LEU A 264 -7.27 -9.22 -17.39
CA LEU A 264 -6.04 -9.98 -17.57
C LEU A 264 -5.13 -9.40 -18.66
N SER A 265 -5.72 -8.86 -19.72
CA SER A 265 -4.98 -8.14 -20.76
C SER A 265 -4.27 -6.91 -20.18
N ASN A 266 -4.98 -6.10 -19.39
CA ASN A 266 -4.42 -4.92 -18.73
C ASN A 266 -3.33 -5.30 -17.73
N LEU A 267 -3.51 -6.41 -16.99
CA LEU A 267 -2.52 -6.88 -16.02
C LEU A 267 -1.25 -7.35 -16.73
N ARG A 268 -1.40 -8.08 -17.84
CA ARG A 268 -0.26 -8.47 -18.69
C ARG A 268 0.47 -7.23 -19.22
N GLU A 269 -0.26 -6.24 -19.72
CA GLU A 269 0.32 -4.99 -20.22
C GLU A 269 1.05 -4.23 -19.10
N LEU A 270 0.50 -4.17 -17.88
CA LEU A 270 1.18 -3.57 -16.72
C LEU A 270 2.50 -4.29 -16.39
N ILE A 271 2.51 -5.63 -16.43
CA ILE A 271 3.73 -6.42 -16.19
C ILE A 271 4.76 -6.17 -17.29
N ASP A 272 4.32 -6.11 -18.55
CA ASP A 272 5.19 -5.82 -19.69
C ASP A 272 5.79 -4.42 -19.57
N GLU A 273 5.00 -3.41 -19.20
CA GLU A 273 5.47 -2.04 -18.93
C GLU A 273 6.54 -2.00 -17.83
N CYS A 274 6.39 -2.79 -16.76
CA CYS A 274 7.43 -2.92 -15.73
C CYS A 274 8.74 -3.56 -16.24
N GLY A 275 8.69 -4.28 -17.36
CA GLY A 275 9.89 -4.80 -18.04
C GLY A 275 10.52 -3.79 -19.01
N HIS A 276 9.85 -2.69 -19.32
CA HIS A 276 10.31 -1.67 -20.25
C HIS A 276 10.95 -0.48 -19.52
N THR A 277 11.86 0.21 -20.21
CA THR A 277 12.60 1.37 -19.69
C THR A 277 11.73 2.60 -19.40
N ASN A 278 10.43 2.56 -19.69
CA ASN A 278 9.54 3.70 -19.58
C ASN A 278 8.85 3.79 -18.21
N PHE A 279 8.87 2.71 -17.40
CA PHE A 279 8.20 2.63 -16.11
C PHE A 279 9.17 2.74 -14.92
N GLN A 280 10.27 3.49 -15.10
CA GLN A 280 11.39 3.56 -14.14
C GLN A 280 10.96 4.06 -12.76
N GLY A 281 11.45 3.38 -11.71
CA GLY A 281 11.20 3.77 -10.32
C GLY A 281 9.80 3.41 -9.83
N VAL A 282 9.20 2.34 -10.36
CA VAL A 282 7.92 1.80 -9.86
C VAL A 282 8.10 0.39 -9.32
N LEU A 283 7.52 0.15 -8.15
CA LEU A 283 7.32 -1.19 -7.62
C LEU A 283 5.83 -1.42 -7.37
N ILE A 284 5.25 -2.42 -8.04
CA ILE A 284 3.82 -2.72 -7.93
C ILE A 284 3.62 -4.06 -7.23
N PHE A 285 2.77 -4.07 -6.20
CA PHE A 285 2.26 -5.27 -5.57
C PHE A 285 0.79 -5.47 -5.94
N TYR A 286 0.45 -6.66 -6.43
CA TYR A 286 -0.92 -7.05 -6.75
C TYR A 286 -1.33 -8.23 -5.88
N ALA A 287 -2.20 -7.98 -4.89
CA ALA A 287 -2.62 -8.98 -3.93
C ALA A 287 -3.91 -9.69 -4.37
N VAL A 288 -3.85 -11.02 -4.48
CA VAL A 288 -4.93 -11.89 -4.96
C VAL A 288 -5.26 -13.00 -3.98
N PRO A 289 -6.54 -13.45 -3.92
CA PRO A 289 -6.96 -14.50 -3.01
C PRO A 289 -6.43 -15.90 -3.38
N ASP A 290 -6.37 -16.22 -4.68
CA ASP A 290 -5.99 -17.55 -5.16
C ASP A 290 -5.47 -17.51 -6.62
N ASP A 291 -4.81 -18.59 -7.04
CA ASP A 291 -4.33 -18.78 -8.41
C ASP A 291 -5.45 -19.03 -9.43
N GLY A 292 -6.67 -19.30 -8.98
CA GLY A 292 -7.84 -19.51 -9.85
C GLY A 292 -8.19 -18.25 -10.67
N PHE A 293 -7.62 -17.10 -10.33
CA PHE A 293 -7.62 -15.92 -11.19
C PHE A 293 -6.84 -16.14 -12.51
N LEU A 294 -5.76 -16.92 -12.48
CA LEU A 294 -4.88 -17.23 -13.61
C LEU A 294 -5.34 -18.45 -14.42
N GLU A 295 -6.47 -19.06 -14.05
CA GLU A 295 -7.04 -20.20 -14.76
C GLU A 295 -8.00 -19.74 -15.87
N GLY A 296 -7.75 -20.19 -17.10
CA GLY A 296 -8.60 -19.92 -18.25
C GLY A 296 -8.08 -20.58 -19.53
N ARG A 297 -8.95 -20.67 -20.55
CA ARG A 297 -8.66 -21.35 -21.83
C ARG A 297 -8.20 -20.41 -22.95
N THR A 298 -8.00 -19.12 -22.68
CA THR A 298 -7.60 -18.14 -23.70
C THR A 298 -6.10 -17.90 -23.69
N GLN A 299 -5.54 -17.52 -24.84
CA GLN A 299 -4.09 -17.26 -25.00
C GLN A 299 -3.56 -16.18 -24.04
N VAL A 300 -4.41 -15.24 -23.62
CA VAL A 300 -4.03 -14.18 -22.65
C VAL A 300 -3.70 -14.78 -21.29
N TYR A 301 -4.40 -15.82 -20.86
CA TYR A 301 -4.12 -16.52 -19.60
C TYR A 301 -2.77 -17.19 -19.63
N GLU A 302 -2.47 -17.94 -20.70
CA GLU A 302 -1.19 -18.64 -20.83
C GLU A 302 -0.01 -17.64 -20.84
N ALA A 303 -0.15 -16.53 -21.56
CA ALA A 303 0.86 -15.49 -21.62
C ALA A 303 1.09 -14.79 -20.26
N LEU A 304 0.02 -14.56 -19.49
CA LEU A 304 0.11 -14.00 -18.15
C LEU A 304 0.72 -15.00 -17.17
N LYS A 305 0.25 -16.26 -17.21
CA LYS A 305 0.71 -17.36 -16.34
C LYS A 305 2.22 -17.57 -16.47
N GLN A 306 2.77 -17.50 -17.69
CA GLN A 306 4.21 -17.58 -17.91
C GLN A 306 4.97 -16.47 -17.17
N ARG A 307 4.47 -15.23 -17.20
CA ARG A 307 5.10 -14.07 -16.55
C ARG A 307 5.06 -14.12 -15.02
N VAL A 308 4.02 -14.72 -14.43
CA VAL A 308 3.83 -14.78 -12.97
C VAL A 308 4.22 -16.14 -12.36
N SER A 309 4.83 -17.02 -13.16
CA SER A 309 5.14 -18.40 -12.76
C SER A 309 6.30 -18.53 -11.76
N THR A 310 7.20 -17.56 -11.72
CA THR A 310 8.41 -17.62 -10.89
C THR A 310 8.12 -17.26 -9.44
N VAL A 311 8.60 -18.08 -8.51
CA VAL A 311 8.39 -17.88 -7.07
C VAL A 311 9.48 -16.97 -6.50
N PHE A 312 9.05 -15.96 -5.75
CA PHE A 312 9.87 -15.03 -4.99
C PHE A 312 10.26 -15.64 -3.65
N ASN A 313 11.56 -15.66 -3.37
CA ASN A 313 12.13 -16.04 -2.08
C ASN A 313 13.56 -15.47 -1.97
N GLU A 314 14.22 -15.70 -0.84
CA GLU A 314 15.60 -15.25 -0.59
C GLU A 314 16.59 -15.71 -1.68
N LEU A 315 16.41 -16.92 -2.23
CA LEU A 315 17.28 -17.48 -3.27
C LEU A 315 16.90 -17.01 -4.68
N ASN A 316 15.69 -16.51 -4.86
CA ASN A 316 15.19 -15.99 -6.14
C ASN A 316 14.46 -14.64 -5.95
N PRO A 317 15.21 -13.55 -5.70
CA PRO A 317 14.63 -12.21 -5.57
C PRO A 317 13.89 -11.75 -6.83
N THR A 318 14.26 -12.25 -8.01
CA THR A 318 13.60 -11.89 -9.27
C THR A 318 12.24 -12.54 -9.48
N GLY A 319 11.88 -13.52 -8.64
CA GLY A 319 10.58 -14.18 -8.70
C GLY A 319 9.41 -13.20 -8.59
N VAL A 320 8.36 -13.39 -9.38
CA VAL A 320 7.20 -12.47 -9.40
C VAL A 320 6.21 -12.82 -8.29
N ARG A 321 6.06 -14.10 -7.95
CA ARG A 321 5.01 -14.59 -7.06
C ARG A 321 5.50 -14.70 -5.61
N ILE A 322 4.86 -13.98 -4.71
CA ILE A 322 5.06 -14.04 -3.26
C ILE A 322 3.94 -14.89 -2.66
N ASN A 323 4.27 -16.03 -2.07
CA ASN A 323 3.28 -16.91 -1.44
C ASN A 323 3.33 -16.76 0.09
N LEU A 324 2.29 -16.14 0.67
CA LEU A 324 2.24 -15.89 2.12
C LEU A 324 1.97 -17.14 2.97
N GLU A 325 1.60 -18.27 2.34
CA GLU A 325 1.34 -19.54 3.04
C GLU A 325 2.60 -20.41 3.15
N GLU A 326 3.51 -20.31 2.17
CA GLU A 326 4.75 -21.12 2.14
C GLU A 326 5.78 -20.73 3.20
N LEU A 327 5.72 -19.50 3.71
CA LEU A 327 6.59 -19.03 4.80
C LEU A 327 6.32 -19.75 6.14
N VAL A 328 5.10 -20.26 6.32
CA VAL A 328 4.65 -20.79 7.60
C VAL A 328 4.95 -22.30 7.64
N LYS A 329 6.18 -22.66 8.03
CA LYS A 329 6.58 -24.07 8.20
C LYS A 329 5.79 -24.76 9.32
N ASP A 330 5.63 -24.07 10.45
CA ASP A 330 4.78 -24.51 11.57
C ASP A 330 3.75 -23.41 11.91
N PRO A 331 2.47 -23.61 11.52
CA PRO A 331 1.40 -22.66 11.80
C PRO A 331 1.20 -22.35 13.28
N ILE A 332 1.38 -23.31 14.19
CA ILE A 332 1.13 -23.09 15.61
C ILE A 332 2.23 -22.20 16.19
N SER A 333 3.50 -22.53 15.93
CA SER A 333 4.63 -21.69 16.37
C SER A 333 4.54 -20.26 15.83
N PHE A 334 4.10 -20.09 14.58
CA PHE A 334 3.87 -18.76 14.00
C PHE A 334 2.79 -17.97 14.77
N LEU A 335 1.64 -18.60 15.06
CA LEU A 335 0.57 -17.94 15.81
C LEU A 335 1.02 -17.61 17.25
N VAL A 336 1.81 -18.47 17.88
CA VAL A 336 2.38 -18.22 19.21
C VAL A 336 3.28 -16.98 19.19
N GLU A 337 4.14 -16.83 18.17
CA GLU A 337 5.00 -15.64 18.03
C GLU A 337 4.17 -14.35 17.87
N VAL A 338 3.14 -14.38 17.01
CA VAL A 338 2.20 -13.25 16.85
C VAL A 338 1.49 -12.96 18.18
N GLY A 339 1.10 -14.00 18.91
CA GLY A 339 0.40 -13.88 20.18
C GLY A 339 1.25 -13.24 21.28
N GLU A 340 2.53 -13.60 21.37
CA GLU A 340 3.50 -13.00 22.29
C GLU A 340 3.73 -11.52 21.98
N LYS A 341 3.83 -11.16 20.69
CA LYS A 341 3.94 -9.75 20.27
C LYS A 341 2.67 -8.97 20.59
N LEU A 342 1.48 -9.52 20.30
CA LEU A 342 0.20 -8.92 20.66
C LEU A 342 0.01 -8.77 22.17
N ALA A 343 0.52 -9.71 22.98
CA ALA A 343 0.48 -9.59 24.44
C ALA A 343 1.22 -8.34 24.91
N ARG A 344 2.43 -8.08 24.39
CA ARG A 344 3.19 -6.86 24.72
C ARG A 344 2.41 -5.60 24.36
N VAL A 345 1.77 -5.59 23.18
CA VAL A 345 0.92 -4.45 22.77
C VAL A 345 -0.27 -4.29 23.72
N TYR A 346 -0.90 -5.39 24.14
CA TYR A 346 -2.03 -5.38 25.06
C TYR A 346 -1.65 -4.84 26.45
N GLU A 347 -0.51 -5.27 26.98
CA GLU A 347 0.04 -4.81 28.26
C GLU A 347 0.27 -3.30 28.25
N VAL A 348 0.85 -2.76 27.17
CA VAL A 348 1.03 -1.30 27.00
C VAL A 348 -0.31 -0.58 26.85
N ALA A 349 -1.27 -1.12 26.11
CA ALA A 349 -2.59 -0.51 25.89
C ALA A 349 -3.38 -0.32 27.20
N TYR A 350 -3.34 -1.34 28.06
CA TYR A 350 -4.11 -1.38 29.30
C TYR A 350 -3.33 -1.06 30.56
N ASP A 351 -2.01 -0.86 30.46
CA ASP A 351 -1.12 -0.61 31.60
C ASP A 351 -1.27 -1.73 32.65
N CYS A 352 -1.16 -2.97 32.17
CA CYS A 352 -1.30 -4.18 32.98
C CYS A 352 -0.24 -5.21 32.62
N THR A 353 0.05 -6.12 33.55
CA THR A 353 0.91 -7.29 33.29
C THR A 353 0.04 -8.54 33.29
N LEU A 354 0.10 -9.32 32.21
CA LEU A 354 -0.60 -10.60 32.14
C LEU A 354 0.20 -11.66 32.90
N ASP A 355 -0.48 -12.55 33.63
CA ASP A 355 0.18 -13.69 34.25
C ASP A 355 0.82 -14.57 33.17
N GLY A 356 2.13 -14.82 33.29
CA GLY A 356 2.90 -15.50 32.24
C GLY A 356 2.40 -16.92 31.94
N GLY A 357 1.94 -17.65 32.96
CA GLY A 357 1.41 -19.00 32.80
C GLY A 357 0.08 -19.01 32.07
N LEU A 358 -0.86 -18.17 32.53
CA LEU A 358 -2.18 -18.03 31.88
C LEU A 358 -2.09 -17.47 30.46
N ARG A 359 -1.11 -16.58 30.21
CA ARG A 359 -0.85 -15.99 28.90
C ARG A 359 -0.37 -17.06 27.91
N GLU A 360 0.66 -17.82 28.27
CA GLU A 360 1.21 -18.86 27.39
C GLU A 360 0.16 -19.96 27.10
N GLU A 361 -0.57 -20.40 28.12
CA GLU A 361 -1.66 -21.35 28.00
C GLU A 361 -2.74 -20.83 27.03
N THR A 362 -3.22 -19.60 27.24
CA THR A 362 -4.25 -18.99 26.40
C THR A 362 -3.80 -18.82 24.95
N ILE A 363 -2.56 -18.36 24.72
CA ILE A 363 -2.01 -18.22 23.36
C ILE A 363 -2.00 -19.58 22.65
N ARG A 364 -1.51 -20.63 23.31
CA ARG A 364 -1.42 -21.97 22.73
C ARG A 364 -2.79 -22.56 22.42
N THR A 365 -3.71 -22.51 23.38
CA THR A 365 -5.08 -23.02 23.21
C THR A 365 -5.80 -22.31 22.06
N VAL A 366 -5.70 -20.98 21.98
CA VAL A 366 -6.34 -20.21 20.89
C VAL A 366 -5.68 -20.51 19.54
N ALA A 367 -4.36 -20.73 19.50
CA ALA A 367 -3.64 -21.10 18.28
C ALA A 367 -4.10 -22.46 17.74
N GLU A 368 -4.20 -23.47 18.59
CA GLU A 368 -4.68 -24.81 18.24
C GLU A 368 -6.13 -24.76 17.74
N LEU A 369 -7.02 -24.09 18.48
CA LEU A 369 -8.43 -23.94 18.11
C LEU A 369 -8.62 -23.19 16.77
N ALA A 370 -7.82 -22.16 16.53
CA ALA A 370 -7.88 -21.42 15.27
C ALA A 370 -7.38 -22.27 14.09
N PHE A 371 -6.36 -23.10 14.32
CA PHE A 371 -5.82 -24.01 13.32
C PHE A 371 -6.77 -25.16 12.97
N GLU A 372 -7.48 -25.72 13.94
CA GLU A 372 -8.52 -26.73 13.69
C GLU A 372 -9.64 -26.20 12.77
N LYS A 373 -10.00 -24.91 12.92
CA LYS A 373 -10.99 -24.22 12.09
C LYS A 373 -10.42 -23.64 10.79
N ARG A 374 -9.22 -24.05 10.34
CA ARG A 374 -8.55 -23.52 9.13
C ARG A 374 -9.32 -23.68 7.82
N TYR A 375 -10.29 -24.61 7.76
CA TYR A 375 -11.15 -24.84 6.59
C TYR A 375 -12.45 -24.05 6.62
N SER A 376 -12.68 -23.21 7.63
CA SER A 376 -13.82 -22.29 7.67
C SER A 376 -13.63 -21.12 6.69
N ASP A 377 -14.71 -20.42 6.34
CA ASP A 377 -14.69 -19.28 5.41
C ASP A 377 -13.78 -18.12 5.85
N ILE A 378 -13.38 -18.10 7.13
CA ILE A 378 -12.52 -17.08 7.74
C ILE A 378 -11.13 -17.68 7.95
N GLY A 379 -10.09 -17.07 7.35
CA GLY A 379 -8.71 -17.51 7.52
C GLY A 379 -8.27 -17.59 8.99
N TYR A 380 -7.56 -18.67 9.33
CA TYR A 380 -7.19 -19.01 10.72
C TYR A 380 -6.41 -17.89 11.44
N LYS A 381 -5.56 -17.13 10.73
CA LYS A 381 -4.81 -16.00 11.30
C LYS A 381 -5.74 -14.91 11.84
N ARG A 382 -6.82 -14.61 11.12
CA ARG A 382 -7.83 -13.62 11.50
C ARG A 382 -8.66 -14.09 12.70
N LEU A 383 -9.04 -15.37 12.69
CA LEU A 383 -9.76 -15.98 13.80
C LEU A 383 -8.92 -15.97 15.08
N PHE A 384 -7.63 -16.30 14.95
CA PHE A 384 -6.67 -16.29 16.06
C PHE A 384 -6.59 -14.92 16.74
N VAL A 385 -6.27 -13.85 16.01
CA VAL A 385 -6.05 -12.53 16.61
C VAL A 385 -7.32 -11.98 17.29
N LYS A 386 -8.50 -12.24 16.72
CA LYS A 386 -9.79 -11.83 17.29
C LYS A 386 -10.06 -12.54 18.61
N ASN A 387 -9.84 -13.85 18.67
CA ASN A 387 -10.10 -14.65 19.87
C ASN A 387 -9.03 -14.43 20.94
N LEU A 388 -7.79 -14.18 20.55
CA LEU A 388 -6.72 -13.92 21.49
C LEU A 388 -6.99 -12.66 22.33
N ILE A 389 -7.48 -11.59 21.70
CA ILE A 389 -7.85 -10.36 22.42
C ILE A 389 -9.02 -10.59 23.38
N LYS A 390 -9.97 -11.45 23.02
CA LYS A 390 -11.03 -11.90 23.96
C LYS A 390 -10.42 -12.66 25.14
N GLY A 391 -9.46 -13.55 24.88
CA GLY A 391 -8.69 -14.27 25.90
C GLY A 391 -7.96 -13.34 26.87
N PHE A 392 -7.23 -12.34 26.37
CA PHE A 392 -6.56 -11.35 27.22
C PHE A 392 -7.54 -10.52 28.06
N ASN A 393 -8.69 -10.15 27.49
CA ASN A 393 -9.76 -9.48 28.24
C ASN A 393 -10.31 -10.36 29.38
N LYS A 394 -10.40 -11.69 29.18
CA LYS A 394 -10.83 -12.65 30.20
C LYS A 394 -9.78 -12.77 31.32
N ILE A 395 -8.51 -12.94 30.97
CA ILE A 395 -7.41 -12.95 31.96
C ILE A 395 -7.45 -11.68 32.80
N ARG A 396 -7.59 -10.51 32.17
CA ARG A 396 -7.63 -9.22 32.89
C ARG A 396 -8.85 -9.06 33.81
N LYS A 397 -10.03 -9.52 33.41
CA LYS A 397 -11.28 -9.31 34.17
C LYS A 397 -11.55 -10.38 35.22
N SER A 398 -11.22 -11.64 34.95
CA SER A 398 -11.59 -12.78 35.78
C SER A 398 -10.41 -13.61 36.28
N GLY A 399 -9.17 -13.36 35.83
CA GLY A 399 -7.99 -14.13 36.24
C GLY A 399 -8.03 -15.60 35.83
N ALA A 400 -8.80 -15.94 34.79
CA ALA A 400 -9.00 -17.32 34.32
C ALA A 400 -8.51 -17.46 32.87
N SER A 401 -8.07 -18.67 32.50
CA SER A 401 -7.67 -19.00 31.13
C SER A 401 -8.88 -19.05 30.18
N PHE A 402 -8.61 -18.89 28.89
CA PHE A 402 -9.60 -18.99 27.83
C PHE A 402 -9.96 -20.48 27.60
N SER A 403 -11.26 -20.82 27.61
CA SER A 403 -11.71 -22.20 27.37
C SER A 403 -12.31 -22.36 25.97
N PRO A 404 -12.33 -23.57 25.40
CA PRO A 404 -12.96 -23.85 24.10
C PRO A 404 -14.45 -23.49 24.04
N GLU A 405 -15.15 -23.47 25.18
CA GLU A 405 -16.58 -23.10 25.28
C GLU A 405 -16.82 -21.61 25.01
N ASP A 406 -15.81 -20.74 25.20
CA ASP A 406 -15.92 -19.30 24.94
C ASP A 406 -15.95 -18.97 23.43
N LEU A 407 -15.65 -19.94 22.55
CA LEU A 407 -15.68 -19.79 21.08
C LEU A 407 -17.09 -19.85 20.49
N GLU A 408 -18.04 -20.52 21.14
CA GLU A 408 -19.38 -20.76 20.58
C GLU A 408 -20.34 -19.56 20.73
N VAL A 409 -19.97 -18.57 21.53
CA VAL A 409 -20.77 -17.36 21.79
C VAL A 409 -20.41 -16.20 20.82
N ALA A 410 -19.64 -16.46 19.76
CA ALA A 410 -19.02 -15.43 18.92
C ALA A 410 -19.66 -15.22 17.54
#